data_AF-A0A3P7NW17-F1
#
_entry.id   AF-A0A3P7NW17-F1
#
_cell.length_a   1.000
_cell.length_b   1.000
_cell.length_c   1.000
_cell.angle_alpha   90.00
_cell.angle_beta   90.00
_cell.angle_gamma   90.00
#
_symmetry.space_group_name_H-M   'P 1'
#
loop_
_entity.id
_entity.type
_entity.pdbx_description
1 polymer ?
#
loop_
_entity_poly.entity_id
_entity_poly.type
_entity_poly.pdbx_seq_one_letter_code
_entity_poly.pdbx_strand_id
1 'polypeptide(L)'
;MEGIEHPELARTECFLILYYLVDMAEHLNQLNVKMQGSGNTVLSLQQTVFAFENKLELYIMDLATRHLLHFEKRRQYKDACTVNKPTQNCDLRQVAGFTSSLR
;
A
#
# COMPACT_ATOMS: atom_id res chain seq x y z
N MET A 1 -15.87 -7.42 -25.96
CA MET A 1 -15.19 -8.05 -24.81
C MET A 1 -16.20 -8.00 -23.68
N GLU A 2 -16.90 -9.11 -23.44
CA GLU A 2 -17.74 -9.20 -22.25
C GLU A 2 -16.83 -9.10 -21.04
N GLY A 3 -17.13 -8.16 -20.14
CA GLY A 3 -16.38 -7.98 -18.90
C GLY A 3 -16.58 -9.23 -18.06
N ILE A 4 -15.51 -9.99 -17.85
CA ILE A 4 -15.53 -11.08 -16.90
C ILE A 4 -15.71 -10.43 -15.53
N GLU A 5 -16.91 -10.56 -14.96
CA GLU A 5 -17.14 -10.14 -13.59
C GLU A 5 -16.40 -11.11 -12.68
N HIS A 6 -15.45 -10.58 -11.91
CA HIS A 6 -14.71 -11.32 -10.89
C HIS A 6 -15.36 -11.04 -9.53
N PRO A 7 -16.33 -11.86 -9.08
CA PRO A 7 -17.00 -11.67 -7.80
C PRO A 7 -16.02 -11.72 -6.61
N GLU A 8 -14.86 -12.35 -6.80
CA GLU A 8 -13.71 -12.31 -5.87
C GLU A 8 -13.28 -10.88 -5.55
N LEU A 9 -13.24 -10.02 -6.58
CA LEU A 9 -12.78 -8.63 -6.52
C LEU A 9 -13.91 -7.68 -6.12
N ALA A 10 -15.16 -8.13 -6.11
CA ALA A 10 -16.34 -7.37 -5.67
C ALA A 10 -16.45 -7.27 -4.13
N ARG A 11 -15.50 -7.84 -3.38
CA ARG A 11 -15.44 -7.71 -1.92
C ARG A 11 -14.58 -6.51 -1.53
N THR A 12 -15.16 -5.58 -0.76
CA THR A 12 -14.47 -4.42 -0.17
C THR A 12 -13.19 -4.79 0.58
N GLU A 13 -13.14 -5.99 1.18
CA GLU A 13 -11.96 -6.51 1.86
C GLU A 13 -10.78 -6.82 0.91
N CYS A 14 -11.06 -7.28 -0.31
CA CYS A 14 -10.03 -7.56 -1.32
C CYS A 14 -9.34 -6.28 -1.78
N PHE A 15 -10.08 -5.17 -1.93
CA PHE A 15 -9.48 -3.87 -2.23
C PHE A 15 -8.61 -3.35 -1.08
N LEU A 16 -9.04 -3.52 0.18
CA LEU A 16 -8.23 -3.11 1.33
C LEU A 16 -6.89 -3.85 1.39
N ILE A 17 -6.89 -5.15 1.09
CA ILE A 17 -5.67 -5.96 0.98
C ILE A 17 -4.81 -5.48 -0.19
N LEU A 18 -5.42 -5.19 -1.33
CA LEU A 18 -4.70 -4.70 -2.51
C LEU A 18 -3.99 -3.36 -2.23
N TYR A 19 -4.70 -2.38 -1.67
CA TYR A 19 -4.10 -1.09 -1.31
C TYR A 19 -2.98 -1.21 -0.29
N TYR A 20 -3.15 -2.10 0.71
CA TYR A 20 -2.08 -2.42 1.64
C TYR A 20 -0.83 -3.00 0.94
N LEU A 21 -1.02 -3.93 0.00
CA LEU A 21 0.09 -4.51 -0.76
C LEU A 21 0.80 -3.48 -1.64
N VAL A 22 0.05 -2.54 -2.23
CA VAL A 22 0.63 -1.42 -3.00
C VAL A 22 1.50 -0.54 -2.11
N ASP A 23 0.99 -0.12 -0.96
CA ASP A 23 1.76 0.67 0.02
C ASP A 23 3.04 -0.08 0.47
N MET A 24 2.94 -1.38 0.76
CA MET A 24 4.10 -2.20 1.14
C MET A 24 5.13 -2.34 0.02
N ALA A 25 4.69 -2.51 -1.23
CA ALA A 25 5.56 -2.58 -2.39
C ALA A 25 6.32 -1.26 -2.60
N GLU A 26 5.65 -0.11 -2.39
CA GLU A 26 6.29 1.20 -2.44
C GLU A 26 7.36 1.37 -1.36
N HIS A 27 7.07 0.99 -0.11
CA HIS A 27 8.04 1.05 0.99
C HIS A 27 9.27 0.14 0.74
N LEU A 28 9.05 -1.04 0.18
CA LEU A 28 10.13 -1.96 -0.23
C LEU A 28 10.96 -1.38 -1.38
N ASN A 29 10.33 -0.73 -2.35
CA ASN A 29 11.04 -0.06 -3.43
C ASN A 29 11.91 1.09 -2.90
N GLN A 30 11.41 1.89 -1.97
CA GLN A 30 12.18 2.95 -1.32
C GLN A 30 13.41 2.40 -0.58
N LEU A 31 13.27 1.28 0.13
CA LEU A 31 14.39 0.59 0.77
C LEU A 31 15.40 0.12 -0.29
N ASN A 32 14.92 -0.55 -1.33
CA ASN A 32 15.75 -1.07 -2.41
C ASN A 32 16.58 0.04 -3.07
N VAL A 33 15.95 1.16 -3.43
CA VAL A 33 16.63 2.33 -4.01
C VAL A 33 17.71 2.88 -3.07
N LYS A 34 17.45 2.94 -1.75
CA LYS A 34 18.44 3.40 -0.77
C LYS A 34 19.63 2.46 -0.61
N MET A 35 19.41 1.16 -0.72
CA MET A 35 20.46 0.15 -0.56
C MET A 35 21.32 -0.01 -1.82
N GLN A 36 20.74 0.25 -3.00
CA GLN A 36 21.44 0.21 -4.28
C GLN A 36 22.38 1.41 -4.47
N GLY A 37 23.33 1.26 -5.41
CA GLY A 37 24.26 2.33 -5.81
C GLY A 37 25.64 2.24 -5.16
N SER A 38 26.59 2.98 -5.74
CA SER A 38 27.95 3.13 -5.22
C SER A 38 28.03 4.30 -4.24
N GLY A 39 28.67 4.11 -3.08
CA GLY A 39 28.85 5.17 -2.07
C GLY A 39 28.26 4.82 -0.70
N ASN A 40 27.45 3.77 -0.61
CA ASN A 40 26.98 3.25 0.67
C ASN A 40 28.12 2.52 1.40
N THR A 41 28.37 2.90 2.64
CA THR A 41 29.22 2.13 3.55
C THR A 41 28.43 0.96 4.13
N VAL A 42 29.12 -0.10 4.57
CA VAL A 42 28.48 -1.23 5.29
C VAL A 42 27.65 -0.71 6.48
N LEU A 43 28.18 0.26 7.22
CA LEU A 43 27.48 0.89 8.34
C LEU A 43 26.18 1.59 7.90
N SER A 44 26.22 2.36 6.79
CA SER A 44 25.02 3.05 6.28
C SER A 44 23.94 2.08 5.78
N LEU A 45 24.34 0.95 5.17
CA LEU A 45 23.41 -0.10 4.75
C LEU A 45 22.76 -0.75 5.97
N GLN A 46 23.56 -1.11 6.96
CA GLN A 46 23.09 -1.70 8.22
C GLN A 46 22.08 -0.78 8.92
N GLN A 47 22.39 0.52 9.04
CA GLN A 47 21.46 1.50 9.62
C GLN A 47 20.17 1.62 8.82
N THR A 48 20.24 1.58 7.49
CA THR A 48 19.07 1.64 6.61
C THR A 48 18.16 0.44 6.80
N VAL A 49 18.72 -0.77 6.91
CA VAL A 49 17.98 -2.01 7.18
C VAL A 49 17.33 -1.95 8.56
N PHE A 50 18.07 -1.62 9.61
CA PHE A 50 17.50 -1.52 10.97
C PHE A 50 16.39 -0.48 11.07
N ALA A 51 16.55 0.68 10.42
CA ALA A 51 15.49 1.69 10.38
C ALA A 51 14.22 1.16 9.68
N PHE A 52 14.38 0.32 8.66
CA PHE A 52 13.25 -0.32 7.99
C PHE A 52 12.60 -1.40 8.86
N GLU A 53 13.37 -2.21 9.58
CA GLU A 53 12.84 -3.18 10.54
C GLU A 53 11.98 -2.50 11.62
N ASN A 54 12.46 -1.39 12.19
CA ASN A 54 11.68 -0.60 13.15
C ASN A 54 10.37 -0.06 12.53
N LYS A 55 10.38 0.29 11.23
CA LYS A 55 9.14 0.67 10.53
C LYS A 55 8.19 -0.50 10.35
N LEU A 56 8.68 -1.71 10.11
CA LEU A 56 7.82 -2.90 10.03
C LEU A 56 7.11 -3.16 11.36
N GLU A 57 7.78 -2.97 12.49
CA GLU A 57 7.14 -3.07 13.81
C GLU A 57 6.01 -2.05 13.96
N LEU A 58 6.22 -0.80 13.51
CA LEU A 58 5.17 0.21 13.49
C LEU A 58 4.00 -0.19 12.58
N TYR A 59 4.28 -0.75 11.40
CA TYR A 59 3.24 -1.23 10.48
C TYR A 59 2.42 -2.37 11.07
N ILE A 60 3.06 -3.31 11.77
CA ILE A 60 2.38 -4.39 12.48
C ILE A 60 1.48 -3.82 13.59
N MET A 61 1.98 -2.84 14.35
CA MET A 61 1.19 -2.18 15.39
C MET A 61 -0.01 -1.40 14.80
N ASP A 62 0.17 -0.69 13.69
CA ASP A 62 -0.88 -0.01 12.95
C ASP A 62 -1.96 -0.98 12.46
N LEU A 63 -1.57 -2.16 11.97
CA LEU A 63 -2.50 -3.21 11.57
C LEU A 63 -3.29 -3.76 12.76
N ALA A 64 -2.63 -4.01 13.88
CA ALA A 64 -3.27 -4.53 15.09
C ALA A 64 -4.27 -3.52 15.69
N THR A 65 -3.92 -2.24 15.70
CA THR A 65 -4.75 -1.15 16.24
C THR A 65 -5.78 -0.61 15.23
N ARG A 66 -5.71 -1.02 13.95
CA ARG A 66 -6.46 -0.46 12.82
C ARG A 66 -6.25 1.05 12.61
N HIS A 67 -5.19 1.62 13.18
CA HIS A 67 -4.76 2.98 12.93
C HIS A 67 -3.83 2.98 11.74
N LEU A 68 -4.38 3.22 10.54
CA LEU A 68 -3.69 3.02 9.26
C LEU A 68 -2.93 4.26 8.83
N LEU A 69 -2.14 4.82 9.74
CA LEU A 69 -1.53 6.12 9.54
C LEU A 69 -0.43 6.07 8.47
N HIS A 70 0.25 4.94 8.33
CA HIS A 70 1.38 4.78 7.41
C HIS A 70 1.04 4.14 6.05
N PHE A 71 -0.25 3.98 5.76
CA PHE A 71 -0.79 3.37 4.53
C PHE A 71 -1.61 4.39 3.75
N GLU A 72 -0.93 5.27 3.01
CA GLU A 72 -1.57 6.43 2.37
C GLU A 72 -2.59 6.02 1.31
N LYS A 73 -2.27 5.02 0.48
CA LYS A 73 -3.18 4.55 -0.58
C LYS A 73 -4.40 3.86 0.03
N ARG A 74 -4.21 3.07 1.09
CA ARG A 74 -5.32 2.47 1.84
C ARG A 74 -6.17 3.52 2.57
N ARG A 75 -5.57 4.58 3.12
CA ARG A 75 -6.30 5.68 3.77
C ARG A 75 -7.17 6.43 2.74
N GLN A 76 -6.61 6.76 1.58
CA GLN A 76 -7.34 7.41 0.49
C GLN A 76 -8.54 6.57 0.03
N TYR A 77 -8.40 5.23 -0.05
CA TYR A 77 -9.53 4.33 -0.32
C TYR A 77 -10.61 4.39 0.76
N LYS A 78 -10.21 4.32 2.05
CA LYS A 78 -11.15 4.39 3.17
C LYS A 78 -11.94 5.70 3.16
N ASP A 79 -11.28 6.82 2.89
CA ASP A 79 -11.90 8.13 2.84
C ASP A 79 -12.80 8.30 1.60
N ALA A 80 -12.41 7.75 0.45
CA ALA A 80 -13.25 7.75 -0.76
C ALA A 80 -14.53 6.91 -0.60
N CYS A 81 -14.45 5.76 0.08
CA CYS A 81 -15.62 4.91 0.32
C CYS A 81 -16.51 5.40 1.49
N THR A 82 -16.08 6.36 2.33
CA THR A 82 -16.94 6.99 3.37
C THR A 82 -17.67 8.25 2.90
N VAL A 83 -17.11 8.98 1.94
CA VAL A 83 -17.75 10.17 1.32
C VAL A 83 -18.91 9.77 0.39
N ASN A 84 -18.84 8.58 -0.22
CA ASN A 84 -19.90 8.03 -1.04
C ASN A 84 -20.74 7.05 -0.18
N LYS A 85 -22.05 7.32 -0.02
CA LYS A 85 -23.01 6.48 0.74
C LYS A 85 -22.84 4.96 0.49
N PRO A 86 -23.19 4.08 1.45
CA PRO A 86 -22.63 2.73 1.62
C PRO A 86 -23.09 1.66 0.61
N THR A 87 -23.57 2.04 -0.58
CA THR A 87 -24.21 1.12 -1.53
C THR A 87 -23.46 0.92 -2.84
N GLN A 88 -22.28 1.50 -3.03
CA GLN A 88 -21.49 1.23 -4.23
C GLN A 88 -20.19 0.51 -3.90
N ASN A 89 -20.17 -0.74 -4.34
CA ASN A 89 -18.99 -1.54 -4.61
C ASN A 89 -17.88 -0.64 -5.17
N CYS A 90 -16.80 -0.45 -4.42
CA CYS A 90 -15.75 0.50 -4.80
C CYS A 90 -15.09 0.00 -6.11
N ASP A 91 -15.24 0.79 -7.17
CA ASP A 91 -14.99 0.39 -8.56
C ASP A 91 -13.49 0.19 -8.86
N LEU A 92 -13.13 -0.90 -9.55
CA LEU A 92 -11.80 -1.23 -10.06
C LEU A 92 -11.16 -0.08 -10.86
N ARG A 93 -11.99 0.81 -11.44
CA ARG A 93 -11.53 2.02 -12.14
C ARG A 93 -10.70 2.96 -11.27
N GLN A 94 -10.91 2.98 -9.95
CA GLN A 94 -10.08 3.79 -9.04
C GLN A 94 -8.64 3.25 -8.98
N VAL A 95 -8.46 1.93 -9.00
CA VAL A 95 -7.15 1.26 -8.96
C VAL A 95 -6.32 1.59 -10.21
N ALA A 96 -6.94 1.69 -11.37
CA ALA A 96 -6.25 2.06 -12.62
C ALA A 96 -5.58 3.43 -12.53
N GLY A 97 -6.22 4.42 -11.88
CA GLY A 97 -5.65 5.75 -11.64
C GLY A 97 -4.43 5.76 -10.71
N PHE A 98 -4.32 4.77 -9.81
CA PHE A 98 -3.15 4.61 -8.94
C PHE A 98 -1.95 3.98 -9.67
N THR A 99 -2.19 3.11 -10.66
CA THR A 99 -1.12 2.47 -11.42
C THR A 99 -0.45 3.40 -12.44
N SER A 100 -1.14 4.45 -12.90
CA SER A 100 -0.56 5.43 -13.81
C SER A 100 0.55 6.28 -13.19
N SER A 101 0.60 6.39 -11.86
CA SER A 101 1.63 7.13 -11.10
C SER A 101 2.86 6.29 -10.75
N LEU A 102 2.84 4.98 -11.04
CA LEU A 102 3.94 4.05 -10.82
C LEU A 102 4.84 3.89 -12.07
N ARG A 103 4.69 4.75 -13.07
CA ARG A 103 5.45 4.73 -14.32
C ARG A 103 6.67 5.65 -14.25
#